data_AF-A0AAU1Y404-F1
#
_entry.id   AF-A0AAU1Y404-F1
#
_cell.length_a   1.000
_cell.length_b   1.000
_cell.length_c   1.000
_cell.angle_alpha   90.00
_cell.angle_beta   90.00
_cell.angle_gamma   90.00
#
_symmetry.space_group_name_H-M   'P 1'
#
loop_
_entity.id
_entity.type
_entity.pdbx_description
1 polymer ?
#
loop_
_entity_poly.entity_id
_entity_poly.type
_entity_poly.pdbx_seq_one_letter_code
_entity_poly.pdbx_strand_id
1 'polypeptide(L)'
;MTSTTPAIPRTELAAAVSTVAQILQARVKEFGIYAEGRALLDRRVLLQVAAGLPPTADFDRHAWEGAWRASRTDGTRAHRKALYEQLCETLAAEFEDEDGRWEGRREPAEILRVAHRLHSIETRICIDDTLGPYDCRVDPTNRWNGWLSPYFTLDTSRELATRTQEIADEYGFDCTDTIHVIDGRADSADSVHVIDGGTDSEHEPQAVVVRIRWNQLDEGLEAAVSSELVIGPTPKAIEPGGEGEPRAVVLHIRWMYMDHNEEGEEAAQVIQPNAEGLYGIGGWEWTWHFATWSCLCGSYEDWHETECPCGLTRDGQPSTPLEAATWKVGRILRTLAPEATSALIDIHEGCPHVISVYAGDTEIDSADDGVYDTETLGAADEALRQALDEITAIGPAAAGWEHVPDECSAHVYRLTFPS
;
A
#
# COMPACT_ATOMS: atom_id res chain seq x y z
N MET A 1 -14.11 20.81 -33.52
CA MET A 1 -13.07 20.86 -32.46
C MET A 1 -13.61 20.12 -31.26
N THR A 2 -13.13 18.91 -31.01
CA THR A 2 -13.43 18.14 -29.80
C THR A 2 -12.70 18.81 -28.63
N SER A 3 -13.43 19.56 -27.81
CA SER A 3 -12.89 20.11 -26.57
C SER A 3 -12.57 18.94 -25.65
N THR A 4 -11.30 18.64 -25.45
CA THR A 4 -10.85 17.65 -24.47
C THR A 4 -11.10 18.21 -23.08
N THR A 5 -12.06 17.64 -22.34
CA THR A 5 -12.23 17.93 -20.91
C THR A 5 -10.94 17.55 -20.18
N PRO A 6 -10.35 18.43 -19.35
CA PRO A 6 -9.15 18.08 -18.60
C PRO A 6 -9.42 16.91 -17.65
N ALA A 7 -8.48 15.96 -17.55
CA ALA A 7 -8.57 14.86 -16.61
C ALA A 7 -8.38 15.38 -15.17
N ILE A 8 -9.22 14.94 -14.23
CA ILE A 8 -9.08 15.29 -12.81
C ILE A 8 -8.17 14.24 -12.17
N PRO A 9 -7.16 14.63 -11.36
CA PRO A 9 -6.36 13.67 -10.62
C PRO A 9 -7.23 12.74 -9.77
N ARG A 10 -6.94 11.43 -9.75
CA ARG A 10 -7.73 10.45 -8.97
C ARG A 10 -7.87 10.84 -7.50
N THR A 11 -6.82 11.39 -6.89
CA THR A 11 -6.83 11.84 -5.49
C THR A 11 -7.80 12.99 -5.24
N GLU A 12 -7.91 13.93 -6.19
CA GLU A 12 -8.88 15.02 -6.14
C GLU A 12 -10.31 14.52 -6.32
N LEU A 13 -10.52 13.64 -7.32
CA LEU A 13 -11.83 13.03 -7.57
C LEU A 13 -12.33 12.24 -6.36
N ALA A 14 -11.44 11.47 -5.73
CA ALA A 14 -11.76 10.69 -4.55
C ALA A 14 -12.08 11.58 -3.33
N ALA A 15 -11.35 12.68 -3.11
CA ALA A 15 -11.69 13.68 -2.09
C ALA A 15 -13.06 14.32 -2.33
N ALA A 16 -13.40 14.57 -3.60
CA ALA A 16 -14.72 15.06 -3.99
C ALA A 16 -15.83 14.02 -3.69
N VAL A 17 -15.61 12.74 -3.98
CA VAL A 17 -16.54 11.66 -3.61
C VAL A 17 -16.71 11.54 -2.09
N SER A 18 -15.64 11.66 -1.30
CA SER A 18 -15.75 11.73 0.17
C SER A 18 -16.58 12.92 0.64
N THR A 19 -16.49 14.07 -0.04
CA THR A 19 -17.32 15.25 0.26
C THR A 19 -18.80 14.99 -0.06
N VAL A 20 -19.10 14.23 -1.14
CA VAL A 20 -20.47 13.76 -1.43
C VAL A 20 -21.01 12.94 -0.25
N ALA A 21 -20.21 12.00 0.27
CA ALA A 21 -20.62 11.18 1.42
C ALA A 21 -20.88 12.02 2.67
N GLN A 22 -20.05 13.03 2.95
CA GLN A 22 -20.26 13.97 4.07
C GLN A 22 -21.58 14.75 3.94
N ILE A 23 -21.91 15.21 2.73
CA ILE A 23 -23.21 15.87 2.46
C ILE A 23 -24.36 14.91 2.73
N LEU A 24 -24.28 13.65 2.26
CA LEU A 24 -25.33 12.66 2.53
C LEU A 24 -25.46 12.37 4.03
N GLN A 25 -24.34 12.27 4.76
CA GLN A 25 -24.36 12.08 6.21
C GLN A 25 -25.01 13.26 6.93
N ALA A 26 -24.72 14.49 6.51
CA ALA A 26 -25.38 15.69 7.03
C ALA A 26 -26.89 15.65 6.76
N ARG A 27 -27.30 15.25 5.55
CA ARG A 27 -28.73 15.08 5.18
C ARG A 27 -29.44 14.06 6.06
N VAL A 28 -28.84 12.89 6.29
CA VAL A 28 -29.38 11.85 7.19
C VAL A 28 -29.60 12.42 8.59
N LYS A 29 -28.60 13.12 9.12
CA LYS A 29 -28.64 13.70 10.48
C LYS A 29 -29.67 14.82 10.61
N GLU A 30 -29.78 15.70 9.61
CA GLU A 30 -30.54 16.94 9.72
C GLU A 30 -32.02 16.76 9.39
N PHE A 31 -32.34 16.06 8.30
CA PHE A 31 -33.72 16.10 7.78
C PHE A 31 -34.67 15.10 8.41
N GLY A 32 -34.21 14.10 9.17
CA GLY A 32 -35.05 13.12 9.88
C GLY A 32 -35.99 12.27 9.00
N ILE A 33 -36.17 12.62 7.72
CA ILE A 33 -36.97 11.92 6.70
C ILE A 33 -36.27 10.67 6.16
N TYR A 34 -35.01 10.46 6.54
CA TYR A 34 -34.18 9.33 6.11
C TYR A 34 -34.09 8.29 7.23
N ALA A 35 -35.24 7.74 7.63
CA ALA A 35 -35.36 6.78 8.72
C ALA A 35 -34.50 5.51 8.51
N GLU A 36 -34.13 5.21 7.26
CA GLU A 36 -33.29 4.07 6.87
C GLU A 36 -31.79 4.42 6.77
N GLY A 37 -31.37 5.62 7.21
CA GLY A 37 -29.96 6.04 7.06
C GLY A 37 -29.52 6.36 5.63
N ARG A 38 -30.47 6.41 4.68
CA ARG A 38 -30.21 6.62 3.25
C ARG A 38 -30.68 8.00 2.80
N ALA A 39 -29.78 8.84 2.30
CA ALA A 39 -30.10 10.18 1.78
C ALA A 39 -30.19 10.19 0.24
N LEU A 40 -30.95 11.15 -0.31
CA LEU A 40 -31.04 11.34 -1.76
C LEU A 40 -29.70 11.87 -2.31
N LEU A 41 -29.04 11.06 -3.13
CA LEU A 41 -27.96 11.43 -4.03
C LEU A 41 -28.58 11.98 -5.32
N ASP A 42 -28.31 13.24 -5.63
CA ASP A 42 -28.80 13.93 -6.82
C ASP A 42 -27.74 14.89 -7.39
N ARG A 43 -28.03 15.49 -8.55
CA ARG A 43 -27.14 16.46 -9.21
C ARG A 43 -26.80 17.67 -8.35
N ARG A 44 -27.65 18.08 -7.40
CA ARG A 44 -27.40 19.26 -6.56
C ARG A 44 -26.27 18.98 -5.59
N VAL A 45 -26.20 17.76 -5.05
CA VAL A 45 -25.04 17.32 -4.23
C VAL A 45 -23.76 17.44 -5.03
N LEU A 46 -23.73 16.90 -6.26
CA LEU A 46 -22.52 16.95 -7.09
C LEU A 46 -22.14 18.38 -7.50
N LEU A 47 -23.13 19.23 -7.79
CA LEU A 47 -22.90 20.65 -8.08
C LEU A 47 -22.35 21.40 -6.87
N GLN A 48 -22.76 21.05 -5.65
CA GLN A 48 -22.24 21.62 -4.40
C GLN A 48 -20.76 21.28 -4.23
N VAL A 49 -20.41 20.01 -4.41
CA VAL A 49 -19.01 19.54 -4.35
C VAL A 49 -18.16 20.18 -5.43
N ALA A 50 -18.59 20.14 -6.70
CA ALA A 50 -17.84 20.71 -7.81
C ALA A 50 -17.68 22.24 -7.72
N ALA A 51 -18.55 22.91 -6.96
CA ALA A 51 -18.44 24.34 -6.67
C ALA A 51 -17.52 24.67 -5.48
N GLY A 52 -17.01 23.66 -4.75
CA GLY A 52 -16.19 23.84 -3.55
C GLY A 52 -16.98 24.44 -2.39
N LEU A 53 -18.28 24.17 -2.30
CA LEU A 53 -19.12 24.66 -1.21
C LEU A 53 -18.98 23.76 0.03
N PRO A 54 -19.23 24.29 1.24
CA PRO A 54 -19.22 23.50 2.47
C PRO A 54 -20.16 22.28 2.39
N PRO A 55 -19.83 21.14 3.04
CA PRO A 55 -20.62 19.92 2.99
C PRO A 55 -21.84 19.98 3.94
N THR A 56 -22.75 20.92 3.70
CA THR A 56 -24.02 21.07 4.44
C THR A 56 -25.12 20.19 3.86
N ALA A 57 -26.14 19.86 4.66
CA ALA A 57 -27.27 19.04 4.22
C ALA A 57 -28.08 19.72 3.09
N ASP A 58 -28.33 21.02 3.24
CA ASP A 58 -29.06 21.85 2.29
C ASP A 58 -28.19 22.35 1.15
N PHE A 59 -28.77 22.35 -0.05
CA PHE A 59 -28.17 22.96 -1.24
C PHE A 59 -28.45 24.46 -1.27
N ASP A 60 -27.44 25.27 -0.94
CA ASP A 60 -27.52 26.73 -1.10
C ASP A 60 -27.34 27.13 -2.58
N ARG A 61 -28.48 27.31 -3.25
CA ARG A 61 -28.50 27.75 -4.65
C ARG A 61 -27.81 29.10 -4.87
N HIS A 62 -27.93 30.04 -3.94
CA HIS A 62 -27.35 31.38 -4.11
C HIS A 62 -25.82 31.32 -3.97
N ALA A 63 -25.31 30.55 -3.01
CA ALA A 63 -23.87 30.30 -2.88
C ALA A 63 -23.31 29.62 -4.14
N TRP A 64 -24.01 28.60 -4.66
CA TRP A 64 -23.61 27.93 -5.91
C TRP A 64 -23.60 28.89 -7.11
N GLU A 65 -24.65 29.68 -7.32
CA GLU A 65 -24.71 30.68 -8.41
C GLU A 65 -23.63 31.76 -8.27
N GLY A 66 -23.25 32.11 -7.03
CA GLY A 66 -22.12 33.00 -6.74
C GLY A 66 -20.78 32.38 -7.13
N ALA A 67 -20.50 31.17 -6.64
CA ALA A 67 -19.29 30.42 -6.93
C ALA A 67 -19.12 30.13 -8.42
N TRP A 68 -20.22 29.80 -9.12
CA TRP A 68 -20.21 29.57 -10.55
C TRP A 68 -19.98 30.83 -11.38
N ARG A 69 -20.45 31.99 -10.93
CA ARG A 69 -20.11 33.27 -11.57
C ARG A 69 -18.65 33.64 -11.36
N ALA A 70 -18.13 33.45 -10.15
CA ALA A 70 -16.72 33.69 -9.83
C ALA A 70 -15.78 32.79 -10.66
N SER A 71 -16.18 31.54 -10.92
CA SER A 71 -15.38 30.60 -11.71
C SER A 71 -15.11 31.05 -13.16
N ARG A 72 -15.97 31.94 -13.68
CA ARG A 72 -15.80 32.56 -15.02
C ARG A 72 -14.68 33.59 -15.03
N THR A 73 -14.42 34.24 -13.90
CA THR A 73 -13.42 35.29 -13.77
C THR A 73 -12.07 34.78 -13.27
N ASP A 74 -12.07 33.74 -12.44
CA ASP A 74 -10.84 33.16 -11.86
C ASP A 74 -10.20 32.04 -12.71
N GLY A 75 -10.84 31.65 -13.83
CA GLY A 75 -10.34 30.61 -14.73
C GLY A 75 -10.66 29.17 -14.31
N THR A 76 -11.26 28.95 -13.14
CA THR A 76 -11.54 27.60 -12.59
C THR A 76 -12.76 26.93 -13.22
N ARG A 77 -13.55 27.62 -14.05
CA ARG A 77 -14.79 27.07 -14.62
C ARG A 77 -14.61 25.75 -15.37
N ALA A 78 -13.56 25.64 -16.19
CA ALA A 78 -13.29 24.43 -16.97
C ALA A 78 -13.02 23.23 -16.04
N HIS A 79 -12.20 23.47 -15.01
CA HIS A 79 -11.88 22.49 -13.96
C HIS A 79 -13.12 22.03 -13.19
N ARG A 80 -13.93 22.96 -12.68
CA ARG A 80 -15.17 22.62 -11.94
C ARG A 80 -16.16 21.83 -12.79
N LYS A 81 -16.26 22.18 -14.09
CA LYS A 81 -17.08 21.44 -15.03
C LYS A 81 -16.56 20.01 -15.22
N ALA A 82 -15.26 19.85 -15.41
CA ALA A 82 -14.61 18.54 -15.54
C ALA A 82 -14.81 17.68 -14.28
N LEU A 83 -14.66 18.26 -13.10
CA LEU A 83 -14.91 17.58 -11.83
C LEU A 83 -16.36 17.12 -11.70
N TYR A 84 -17.34 17.96 -12.05
CA TYR A 84 -18.76 17.58 -12.05
C TYR A 84 -19.05 16.42 -13.02
N GLU A 85 -18.51 16.48 -14.24
CA GLU A 85 -18.69 15.43 -15.26
C GLU A 85 -18.09 14.11 -14.78
N GLN A 86 -16.85 14.12 -14.27
CA GLN A 86 -16.19 12.91 -13.76
C GLN A 86 -16.84 12.36 -12.49
N LEU A 87 -17.39 13.20 -11.61
CA LEU A 87 -18.20 12.73 -10.48
C LEU A 87 -19.46 11.99 -10.97
N CYS A 88 -20.14 12.53 -11.99
CA CYS A 88 -21.32 11.86 -12.56
C CYS A 88 -20.94 10.52 -13.18
N GLU A 89 -19.89 10.47 -14.00
CA GLU A 89 -19.41 9.24 -14.65
C GLU A 89 -18.98 8.19 -13.62
N THR A 90 -18.24 8.59 -12.59
CA THR A 90 -17.77 7.73 -11.51
C THR A 90 -18.93 7.13 -10.73
N LEU A 91 -19.89 7.96 -10.30
CA LEU A 91 -21.03 7.48 -9.52
C LEU A 91 -22.02 6.70 -10.38
N ALA A 92 -22.11 6.98 -11.68
CA ALA A 92 -22.88 6.19 -12.63
C ALA A 92 -22.31 4.78 -12.77
N ALA A 93 -21.00 4.65 -13.00
CA ALA A 93 -20.35 3.34 -13.12
C ALA A 93 -20.62 2.40 -11.93
N GLU A 94 -20.96 2.94 -10.75
CA GLU A 94 -21.18 2.18 -9.52
C GLU A 94 -22.64 2.00 -9.14
N PHE A 95 -23.50 2.94 -9.51
CA PHE A 95 -24.86 3.01 -8.97
C PHE A 95 -25.95 3.10 -10.03
N GLU A 96 -25.58 3.05 -11.31
CA GLU A 96 -26.51 3.07 -12.44
C GLU A 96 -27.44 1.85 -12.39
N ASP A 97 -28.74 2.12 -12.39
CA ASP A 97 -29.79 1.09 -12.49
C ASP A 97 -30.03 0.66 -13.94
N GLU A 98 -30.97 -0.27 -14.14
CA GLU A 98 -31.34 -0.76 -15.48
C GLU A 98 -31.83 0.33 -16.44
N ASP A 99 -32.32 1.47 -15.91
CA ASP A 99 -32.80 2.63 -16.68
C ASP A 99 -31.70 3.65 -16.97
N GLY A 100 -30.46 3.38 -16.56
CA GLY A 100 -29.33 4.29 -16.73
C GLY A 100 -29.31 5.43 -15.72
N ARG A 101 -29.98 5.29 -14.58
CA ARG A 101 -30.05 6.31 -13.54
C ARG A 101 -29.19 5.94 -12.34
N TRP A 102 -28.30 6.84 -11.97
CA TRP A 102 -27.47 6.72 -10.76
C TRP A 102 -28.02 7.53 -9.57
N GLU A 103 -28.95 8.46 -9.83
CA GLU A 103 -29.62 9.25 -8.79
C GLU A 103 -30.53 8.35 -7.95
N GLY A 104 -30.50 8.50 -6.63
CA GLY A 104 -31.27 7.62 -5.75
C GLY A 104 -30.95 7.77 -4.28
N ARG A 105 -31.64 7.01 -3.44
CA ARG A 105 -31.31 6.94 -2.01
C ARG A 105 -30.07 6.06 -1.82
N ARG A 106 -29.06 6.61 -1.14
CA ARG A 106 -27.78 5.94 -0.86
C ARG A 106 -27.35 6.17 0.57
N GLU A 107 -26.67 5.20 1.15
CA GLU A 107 -26.00 5.33 2.44
C GLU A 107 -24.69 6.11 2.27
N PRO A 108 -24.30 6.96 3.23
CA PRO A 108 -22.99 7.61 3.21
C PRO A 108 -21.83 6.59 3.08
N ALA A 109 -21.96 5.42 3.70
CA ALA A 109 -20.98 4.34 3.63
C ALA A 109 -20.83 3.78 2.21
N GLU A 110 -21.92 3.66 1.43
CA GLU A 110 -21.86 3.25 0.02
C GLU A 110 -20.99 4.22 -0.80
N ILE A 111 -21.13 5.53 -0.58
CA ILE A 111 -20.35 6.55 -1.28
C ILE A 111 -18.89 6.56 -0.83
N LEU A 112 -18.63 6.41 0.47
CA LEU A 112 -17.25 6.33 0.99
C LEU A 112 -16.49 5.14 0.40
N ARG A 113 -17.14 3.99 0.19
CA ARG A 113 -16.50 2.85 -0.51
C ARG A 113 -16.01 3.21 -1.92
N VAL A 114 -16.74 4.06 -2.65
CA VAL A 114 -16.30 4.55 -3.96
C VAL A 114 -15.05 5.42 -3.82
N ALA A 115 -15.04 6.35 -2.85
CA ALA A 115 -13.86 7.19 -2.57
C ALA A 115 -12.63 6.34 -2.22
N HIS A 116 -12.79 5.39 -1.29
CA HIS A 116 -11.72 4.49 -0.87
C HIS A 116 -11.12 3.72 -2.05
N ARG A 117 -11.93 3.18 -2.97
CA ARG A 117 -11.41 2.51 -4.18
C ARG A 117 -10.65 3.45 -5.10
N LEU A 118 -11.07 4.71 -5.22
CA LEU A 118 -10.38 5.69 -6.05
C LEU A 118 -9.02 6.08 -5.47
N HIS A 119 -8.94 6.23 -4.14
CA HIS A 119 -7.70 6.49 -3.38
C HIS A 119 -6.81 5.28 -3.20
N SER A 120 -7.36 4.08 -3.33
CA SER A 120 -6.62 2.85 -3.12
C SER A 120 -5.46 2.72 -4.11
N ILE A 121 -4.32 2.27 -3.60
CA ILE A 121 -3.11 1.94 -4.35
C ILE A 121 -2.75 0.47 -4.13
N GLU A 122 -2.07 -0.11 -5.12
CA GLU A 122 -1.40 -1.41 -4.97
C GLU A 122 -0.01 -1.15 -4.36
N THR A 123 0.31 -1.86 -3.27
CA THR A 123 1.58 -1.68 -2.54
C THR A 123 1.91 -2.93 -1.73
N ARG A 124 3.07 -2.89 -1.07
CA ARG A 124 3.39 -3.81 0.01
C ARG A 124 3.31 -3.16 1.38
N ILE A 125 2.96 -3.97 2.38
CA ILE A 125 2.90 -3.57 3.79
C ILE A 125 3.51 -4.63 4.70
N CYS A 126 3.90 -4.22 5.89
CA CYS A 126 4.40 -5.09 6.95
C CYS A 126 3.98 -4.54 8.33
N ILE A 127 3.97 -5.39 9.37
CA ILE A 127 3.90 -4.92 10.77
C ILE A 127 5.31 -4.63 11.28
N ASP A 128 6.26 -5.48 10.90
CA ASP A 128 7.68 -5.43 11.25
C ASP A 128 8.46 -6.39 10.31
N ASP A 129 9.69 -6.74 10.68
CA ASP A 129 10.55 -7.67 9.94
C ASP A 129 10.06 -9.14 9.98
N THR A 130 9.07 -9.46 10.82
CA THR A 130 8.56 -10.82 11.02
C THR A 130 7.26 -11.10 10.27
N LEU A 131 6.45 -10.07 10.03
CA LEU A 131 5.14 -10.17 9.38
C LEU A 131 5.04 -9.22 8.19
N GLY A 132 5.52 -9.71 7.04
CA GLY A 132 5.56 -9.02 5.76
C GLY A 132 6.92 -9.14 5.08
N PRO A 133 7.11 -8.48 3.93
CA PRO A 133 6.13 -7.65 3.23
C PRO A 133 5.07 -8.47 2.47
N TYR A 134 3.82 -8.00 2.45
CA TYR A 134 2.71 -8.61 1.72
C TYR A 134 2.13 -7.67 0.67
N ASP A 135 1.84 -8.20 -0.52
CA ASP A 135 1.13 -7.46 -1.58
C ASP A 135 -0.33 -7.22 -1.16
N CYS A 136 -0.79 -5.97 -1.27
CA CYS A 136 -2.13 -5.58 -0.84
C CYS A 136 -2.67 -4.40 -1.65
N ARG A 137 -3.96 -4.11 -1.44
CA ARG A 137 -4.59 -2.86 -1.83
C ARG A 137 -4.90 -2.05 -0.58
N VAL A 138 -4.50 -0.78 -0.55
CA VAL A 138 -4.70 0.08 0.63
C VAL A 138 -5.10 1.48 0.21
N ASP A 139 -6.03 2.09 0.94
CA ASP A 139 -6.25 3.53 0.91
C ASP A 139 -5.33 4.21 1.95
N PRO A 140 -4.31 4.98 1.54
CA PRO A 140 -3.37 5.63 2.47
C PRO A 140 -4.03 6.60 3.46
N THR A 141 -5.25 7.06 3.16
CA THR A 141 -6.03 7.98 3.99
C THR A 141 -6.92 7.25 5.01
N ASN A 142 -7.23 5.97 4.76
CA ASN A 142 -7.99 5.13 5.68
C ASN A 142 -7.04 4.55 6.73
N ARG A 143 -6.89 5.27 7.84
CA ARG A 143 -6.02 4.90 8.94
C ARG A 143 -6.78 4.70 10.24
N TRP A 144 -6.42 3.66 10.99
CA TRP A 144 -6.89 3.43 12.35
C TRP A 144 -5.76 3.71 13.34
N ASN A 145 -5.94 4.69 14.24
CA ASN A 145 -4.90 5.15 15.17
C ASN A 145 -3.54 5.47 14.51
N GLY A 146 -3.56 5.91 13.24
CA GLY A 146 -2.36 6.21 12.44
C GLY A 146 -1.85 5.06 11.58
N TRP A 147 -2.30 3.83 11.82
CA TRP A 147 -1.91 2.62 11.09
C TRP A 147 -2.76 2.37 9.85
N LEU A 148 -2.21 1.66 8.87
CA LEU A 148 -2.90 1.33 7.62
C LEU A 148 -3.99 0.27 7.83
N SER A 149 -5.05 0.34 7.04
CA SER A 149 -6.13 -0.65 6.99
C SER A 149 -6.16 -1.34 5.60
N PRO A 150 -5.31 -2.35 5.38
CA PRO A 150 -5.13 -2.98 4.06
C PRO A 150 -6.24 -3.96 3.72
N TYR A 151 -6.34 -4.26 2.42
CA TYR A 151 -7.16 -5.32 1.86
C TYR A 151 -6.27 -6.31 1.10
N PHE A 152 -6.40 -7.59 1.42
CA PHE A 152 -5.58 -8.67 0.89
C PHE A 152 -6.35 -9.59 -0.04
N THR A 153 -5.65 -10.20 -1.01
CA THR A 153 -6.21 -11.32 -1.78
C THR A 153 -6.37 -12.54 -0.89
N LEU A 154 -7.20 -13.51 -1.30
CA LEU A 154 -7.35 -14.77 -0.55
C LEU A 154 -6.02 -15.51 -0.38
N ASP A 155 -5.15 -15.50 -1.39
CA ASP A 155 -3.84 -16.18 -1.31
C ASP A 155 -2.92 -15.49 -0.31
N THR A 156 -2.88 -14.15 -0.30
CA THR A 156 -2.15 -13.39 0.72
C THR A 156 -2.74 -13.62 2.13
N SER A 157 -4.06 -13.74 2.26
CA SER A 157 -4.69 -14.11 3.53
C SER A 157 -4.27 -15.50 4.02
N ARG A 158 -4.04 -16.46 3.11
CA ARG A 158 -3.51 -17.79 3.46
C ARG A 158 -2.05 -17.70 3.92
N GLU A 159 -1.22 -16.90 3.25
CA GLU A 159 0.16 -16.65 3.69
C GLU A 159 0.21 -16.01 5.08
N LEU A 160 -0.65 -15.01 5.34
CA LEU A 160 -0.83 -14.41 6.66
C LEU A 160 -1.31 -15.44 7.70
N ALA A 161 -2.24 -16.31 7.34
CA ALA A 161 -2.74 -17.35 8.24
C ALA A 161 -1.64 -18.34 8.64
N THR A 162 -0.82 -18.79 7.70
CA THR A 162 0.34 -19.63 8.02
C THR A 162 1.32 -18.88 8.91
N ARG A 163 1.68 -17.64 8.56
CA ARG A 163 2.72 -16.90 9.29
C ARG A 163 2.30 -16.55 10.72
N THR A 164 1.05 -16.17 10.91
CA THR A 164 0.53 -15.81 12.25
C THR A 164 0.43 -17.02 13.17
N GLN A 165 0.14 -18.21 12.63
CA GLN A 165 0.22 -19.46 13.40
C GLN A 165 1.65 -19.80 13.80
N GLU A 166 2.63 -19.66 12.90
CA GLU A 166 4.05 -19.87 13.25
C GLU A 166 4.51 -18.92 14.38
N ILE A 167 4.09 -17.66 14.33
CA ILE A 167 4.40 -16.66 15.37
C ILE A 167 3.71 -17.04 16.69
N ALA A 168 2.45 -17.48 16.66
CA ALA A 168 1.75 -17.91 17.86
C ALA A 168 2.38 -19.17 18.48
N ASP A 169 2.87 -20.12 17.67
CA ASP A 169 3.60 -21.29 18.14
C ASP A 169 4.96 -20.92 18.77
N GLU A 170 5.63 -19.88 18.26
CA GLU A 170 6.93 -19.43 18.75
C GLU A 170 6.83 -18.57 20.03
N TYR A 171 5.88 -17.63 20.05
CA TYR A 171 5.78 -16.58 21.08
C TYR A 171 4.64 -16.80 22.07
N GLY A 172 3.69 -17.68 21.76
CA GLY A 172 2.49 -17.93 22.55
C GLY A 172 1.25 -17.29 21.94
N PHE A 173 0.13 -18.02 22.06
CA PHE A 173 -1.17 -17.57 21.58
C PHE A 173 -1.71 -16.40 22.42
N ASP A 174 -1.40 -16.32 23.72
CA ASP A 174 -1.87 -15.27 24.63
C ASP A 174 -1.41 -13.84 24.27
N CYS A 175 -0.43 -13.71 23.37
CA CYS A 175 0.07 -12.41 22.88
C CYS A 175 0.04 -12.26 21.36
N THR A 176 -0.44 -13.25 20.62
CA THR A 176 -0.41 -13.28 19.16
C THR A 176 -1.79 -13.55 18.59
N ASP A 177 -2.37 -12.57 17.92
CA ASP A 177 -3.56 -12.80 17.10
C ASP A 177 -3.24 -13.71 15.91
N THR A 178 -4.21 -14.54 15.53
CA THR A 178 -4.04 -15.44 14.40
C THR A 178 -5.09 -15.23 13.33
N ILE A 179 -4.68 -15.36 12.07
CA ILE A 179 -5.57 -15.44 10.93
C ILE A 179 -5.75 -16.91 10.56
N HIS A 180 -6.98 -17.31 10.26
CA HIS A 180 -7.30 -18.64 9.78
C HIS A 180 -8.08 -18.56 8.48
N VAL A 181 -7.76 -19.43 7.53
CA VAL A 181 -8.52 -19.59 6.30
C VAL A 181 -9.06 -21.00 6.26
N ILE A 182 -10.38 -21.13 6.22
CA ILE A 182 -11.07 -22.40 6.08
C ILE A 182 -11.61 -22.49 4.66
N ASP A 183 -11.13 -23.48 3.91
CA ASP A 183 -11.56 -23.73 2.53
C ASP A 183 -12.74 -24.72 2.49
N GLY A 184 -13.65 -24.51 1.54
CA GLY A 184 -14.80 -25.37 1.31
C GLY A 184 -15.36 -25.20 -0.11
N ARG A 185 -16.61 -25.60 -0.30
CA ARG A 185 -17.31 -25.59 -1.60
C ARG A 185 -18.73 -25.08 -1.42
N ALA A 186 -19.30 -24.49 -2.46
CA ALA A 186 -20.69 -23.97 -2.43
C ALA A 186 -21.73 -25.07 -2.11
N ASP A 187 -21.45 -26.33 -2.45
CA ASP A 187 -22.28 -27.50 -2.19
C ASP A 187 -21.82 -28.33 -0.98
N SER A 188 -20.86 -27.82 -0.20
CA SER A 188 -20.42 -28.48 1.02
C SER A 188 -21.57 -28.64 2.01
N ALA A 189 -21.64 -29.81 2.64
CA ALA A 189 -22.42 -29.98 3.85
C ALA A 189 -21.83 -29.13 4.99
N ASP A 190 -22.62 -28.87 6.02
CA ASP A 190 -22.18 -28.15 7.22
C ASP A 190 -20.90 -28.79 7.79
N SER A 191 -19.89 -27.95 8.04
CA SER A 191 -18.59 -28.37 8.57
C SER A 191 -18.38 -27.84 9.98
N VAL A 192 -17.52 -28.52 10.74
CA VAL A 192 -17.11 -28.13 12.10
C VAL A 192 -15.59 -28.14 12.16
N HIS A 193 -15.00 -27.01 12.48
CA HIS A 193 -13.56 -26.81 12.55
C HIS A 193 -13.18 -26.54 14.00
N VAL A 194 -12.08 -27.12 14.45
CA VAL A 194 -11.52 -26.89 15.79
C VAL A 194 -10.17 -26.25 15.58
N ILE A 195 -10.04 -25.00 16.01
CA ILE A 195 -8.81 -24.21 15.91
C ILE A 195 -8.18 -24.18 17.29
N ASP A 196 -6.98 -24.75 17.41
CA ASP A 196 -6.24 -24.85 18.67
C ASP A 196 -5.61 -23.49 19.03
N GLY A 197 -5.67 -23.13 20.31
CA GLY A 197 -5.14 -21.91 20.90
C GLY A 197 -4.01 -22.13 21.88
N GLY A 198 -3.43 -23.33 21.91
CA GLY A 198 -2.50 -23.73 22.95
C GLY A 198 -3.20 -23.92 24.30
N THR A 199 -2.54 -23.46 25.36
CA THR A 199 -3.04 -23.59 26.74
C THR A 199 -3.13 -22.24 27.43
N ASP A 200 -4.13 -22.10 28.29
CA ASP A 200 -4.32 -20.89 29.09
C ASP A 200 -3.32 -20.76 30.26
N SER A 201 -3.52 -19.73 31.09
CA SER A 201 -2.69 -19.49 32.28
C SER A 201 -2.77 -20.62 33.33
N GLU A 202 -3.80 -21.46 33.30
CA GLU A 202 -3.96 -22.66 34.13
C GLU A 202 -3.44 -23.94 33.45
N HIS A 203 -2.87 -23.83 32.25
CA HIS A 203 -2.41 -24.92 31.38
C HIS A 203 -3.52 -25.81 30.84
N GLU A 204 -4.76 -25.32 30.80
CA GLU A 204 -5.88 -26.02 30.17
C GLU A 204 -5.92 -25.72 28.66
N PRO A 205 -6.12 -26.74 27.80
CA PRO A 205 -6.24 -26.52 26.35
C PRO A 205 -7.42 -25.62 26.00
N GLN A 206 -7.16 -24.62 25.15
CA GLN A 206 -8.17 -23.72 24.60
C GLN A 206 -8.34 -23.97 23.10
N ALA A 207 -9.58 -23.86 22.62
CA ALA A 207 -9.85 -23.94 21.19
C ALA A 207 -11.08 -23.11 20.79
N VAL A 208 -11.09 -22.63 19.55
CA VAL A 208 -12.29 -22.06 18.92
C VAL A 208 -12.93 -23.11 18.03
N VAL A 209 -14.21 -23.38 18.28
CA VAL A 209 -15.03 -24.23 17.42
C VAL A 209 -15.79 -23.36 16.44
N VAL A 210 -15.51 -23.54 15.15
CA VAL A 210 -16.18 -22.82 14.06
C VAL A 210 -17.10 -23.76 13.31
N ARG A 211 -18.38 -23.39 13.19
CA ARG A 211 -19.36 -24.10 12.37
C ARG A 211 -19.67 -23.27 11.15
N ILE A 212 -19.64 -23.90 9.98
CA ILE A 212 -19.88 -23.22 8.70
C ILE A 212 -20.98 -23.95 7.95
N ARG A 213 -22.05 -23.22 7.64
CA ARG A 213 -23.16 -23.62 6.77
C ARG A 213 -22.89 -23.10 5.37
N TRP A 214 -22.13 -23.86 4.58
CA TRP A 214 -21.59 -23.40 3.30
C TRP A 214 -22.66 -22.98 2.28
N ASN A 215 -23.79 -23.67 2.27
CA ASN A 215 -24.94 -23.36 1.41
C ASN A 215 -25.67 -22.06 1.80
N GLN A 216 -25.34 -21.46 2.95
CA GLN A 216 -25.91 -20.21 3.44
C GLN A 216 -24.94 -19.03 3.34
N LEU A 217 -23.72 -19.22 2.84
CA LEU A 217 -22.75 -18.13 2.72
C LEU A 217 -23.26 -16.97 1.86
N ASP A 218 -24.04 -17.28 0.83
CA ASP A 218 -24.65 -16.27 -0.05
C ASP A 218 -25.77 -15.46 0.66
N GLU A 219 -26.30 -15.96 1.78
CA GLU A 219 -27.27 -15.24 2.64
C GLU A 219 -26.56 -14.30 3.64
N GLY A 220 -25.23 -14.36 3.74
CA GLY A 220 -24.40 -13.55 4.61
C GLY A 220 -23.66 -14.35 5.68
N LEU A 221 -22.49 -13.87 6.08
CA LEU A 221 -21.59 -14.60 6.99
C LEU A 221 -22.14 -14.74 8.42
N GLU A 222 -22.91 -13.76 8.91
CA GLU A 222 -23.58 -13.86 10.23
C GLU A 222 -24.59 -15.01 10.28
N ALA A 223 -25.25 -15.28 9.14
CA ALA A 223 -26.15 -16.42 9.03
C ALA A 223 -25.37 -17.72 8.81
N ALA A 224 -24.27 -17.71 8.07
CA ALA A 224 -23.57 -18.93 7.68
C ALA A 224 -22.58 -19.46 8.73
N VAL A 225 -21.95 -18.58 9.50
CA VAL A 225 -20.81 -18.91 10.36
C VAL A 225 -21.15 -18.62 11.82
N SER A 226 -20.84 -19.57 12.70
CA SER A 226 -20.88 -19.37 14.14
C SER A 226 -19.60 -19.87 14.77
N SER A 227 -19.06 -19.13 15.72
CA SER A 227 -17.89 -19.52 16.51
C SER A 227 -18.23 -19.60 17.99
N GLU A 228 -17.66 -20.60 18.67
CA GLU A 228 -17.82 -20.80 20.11
C GLU A 228 -16.45 -21.13 20.71
N LEU A 229 -16.09 -20.46 21.81
CA LEU A 229 -14.91 -20.80 22.59
C LEU A 229 -15.19 -22.06 23.42
N VAL A 230 -14.25 -23.01 23.40
CA VAL A 230 -14.33 -24.24 24.18
C VAL A 230 -13.05 -24.40 24.99
N ILE A 231 -13.22 -24.56 26.31
CA ILE A 231 -12.16 -24.95 27.24
C ILE A 231 -12.36 -26.44 27.55
N GLY A 232 -11.33 -27.26 27.33
CA GLY A 232 -11.39 -28.71 27.55
C GLY A 232 -11.82 -29.52 26.31
N PRO A 233 -12.65 -30.58 26.46
CA PRO A 233 -12.90 -31.53 25.37
C PRO A 233 -13.65 -30.89 24.19
N THR A 234 -13.04 -30.92 23.02
CA THR A 234 -13.58 -30.35 21.78
C THR A 234 -14.49 -31.33 21.04
N PRO A 235 -15.48 -30.82 20.25
CA PRO A 235 -16.25 -31.67 19.35
C PRO A 235 -15.36 -32.26 18.26
N LYS A 236 -15.81 -33.35 17.64
CA LYS A 236 -15.11 -33.93 16.49
C LYS A 236 -15.19 -32.96 15.31
N ALA A 237 -14.04 -32.64 14.70
CA ALA A 237 -13.98 -31.91 13.45
C ALA A 237 -14.71 -32.66 12.31
N ILE A 238 -15.37 -31.90 11.45
CA ILE A 238 -16.08 -32.35 10.26
C ILE A 238 -15.57 -31.51 9.10
N GLU A 239 -14.76 -32.11 8.24
CA GLU A 239 -14.24 -31.46 7.04
C GLU A 239 -15.35 -31.14 6.03
N PRO A 240 -15.25 -30.02 5.31
CA PRO A 240 -16.14 -29.72 4.19
C PRO A 240 -15.90 -30.72 3.04
N GLY A 241 -16.99 -31.21 2.44
CA GLY A 241 -16.97 -32.05 1.23
C GLY A 241 -17.56 -31.32 0.02
N GLY A 242 -17.73 -32.00 -1.12
CA GLY A 242 -18.43 -31.44 -2.29
C GLY A 242 -17.53 -31.16 -3.49
N GLU A 243 -18.15 -30.83 -4.62
CA GLU A 243 -17.49 -30.60 -5.92
C GLU A 243 -17.79 -29.22 -6.51
N GLY A 244 -18.53 -28.38 -5.78
CA GLY A 244 -19.00 -27.07 -6.22
C GLY A 244 -17.90 -26.03 -6.37
N GLU A 245 -18.33 -24.78 -6.57
CA GLU A 245 -17.41 -23.65 -6.65
C GLU A 245 -16.60 -23.53 -5.35
N PRO A 246 -15.27 -23.33 -5.41
CA PRO A 246 -14.46 -23.05 -4.23
C PRO A 246 -15.03 -21.89 -3.41
N ARG A 247 -15.05 -22.06 -2.10
CA ARG A 247 -15.43 -21.03 -1.12
C ARG A 247 -14.36 -20.99 -0.02
N ALA A 248 -14.22 -19.86 0.64
CA ALA A 248 -13.33 -19.71 1.79
C ALA A 248 -13.96 -18.79 2.84
N VAL A 249 -13.74 -19.14 4.11
CA VAL A 249 -14.07 -18.30 5.27
C VAL A 249 -12.75 -17.88 5.91
N VAL A 250 -12.56 -16.57 6.08
CA VAL A 250 -11.38 -16.01 6.74
C VAL A 250 -11.79 -15.55 8.14
N LEU A 251 -10.99 -15.91 9.13
CA LEU A 251 -11.23 -15.63 10.54
C LEU A 251 -10.03 -14.89 11.12
N HIS A 252 -10.31 -13.96 12.03
CA HIS A 252 -9.32 -13.36 12.92
C HIS A 252 -9.66 -13.80 14.34
N ILE A 253 -8.72 -14.44 15.03
CA ILE A 253 -8.89 -14.90 16.40
C ILE A 253 -7.95 -14.13 17.32
N ARG A 254 -8.53 -13.49 18.33
CA ARG A 254 -7.86 -12.69 19.36
C ARG A 254 -7.80 -13.48 20.67
N TRP A 255 -6.76 -14.27 20.82
CA TRP A 255 -6.60 -15.20 21.95
C TRP A 255 -6.46 -14.48 23.30
N MET A 256 -5.83 -13.31 23.32
CA MET A 256 -5.65 -12.50 24.54
C MET A 256 -6.97 -12.07 25.22
N TYR A 257 -8.10 -12.08 24.49
CA TYR A 257 -9.41 -11.71 25.03
C TYR A 257 -10.25 -12.91 25.47
N MET A 258 -9.73 -14.13 25.39
CA MET A 258 -10.50 -15.34 25.74
C MET A 258 -10.88 -15.41 27.22
N ASP A 259 -9.98 -14.99 28.10
CA ASP A 259 -10.18 -15.03 29.56
C ASP A 259 -11.05 -13.87 30.08
N HIS A 260 -11.34 -12.87 29.24
CA HIS A 260 -12.01 -11.62 29.63
C HIS A 260 -13.47 -11.49 29.16
N ASN A 261 -14.08 -12.60 28.74
CA ASN A 261 -15.42 -12.65 28.13
C ASN A 261 -16.62 -12.35 29.05
N GLU A 262 -16.45 -11.54 30.10
CA GLU A 262 -17.59 -11.02 30.88
C GLU A 262 -18.43 -10.00 30.09
N GLU A 263 -17.93 -9.43 28.98
CA GLU A 263 -18.59 -8.32 28.25
C GLU A 263 -18.81 -8.53 26.73
N GLY A 264 -18.86 -9.77 26.25
CA GLY A 264 -19.42 -10.06 24.92
C GLY A 264 -18.61 -9.59 23.71
N GLU A 265 -17.29 -9.34 23.85
CA GLU A 265 -16.41 -9.25 22.69
C GLU A 265 -16.17 -10.65 22.12
N GLU A 266 -16.48 -10.85 20.84
CA GLU A 266 -16.23 -12.13 20.19
C GLU A 266 -14.71 -12.33 20.00
N ALA A 267 -14.16 -13.38 20.63
CA ALA A 267 -12.75 -13.76 20.48
C ALA A 267 -12.40 -14.21 19.05
N ALA A 268 -13.41 -14.53 18.23
CA ALA A 268 -13.25 -14.86 16.82
C ALA A 268 -14.15 -13.97 15.96
N GLN A 269 -13.57 -13.28 14.99
CA GLN A 269 -14.26 -12.44 14.03
C GLN A 269 -14.19 -13.05 12.64
N VAL A 270 -15.32 -13.11 11.94
CA VAL A 270 -15.36 -13.52 10.53
C VAL A 270 -15.08 -12.31 9.64
N ILE A 271 -14.05 -12.39 8.82
CA ILE A 271 -13.63 -11.32 7.91
C ILE A 271 -14.34 -11.51 6.57
N GLN A 272 -15.23 -10.58 6.22
CA GLN A 272 -15.93 -10.61 4.95
C GLN A 272 -15.06 -10.04 3.84
N PRO A 273 -14.99 -10.68 2.65
CA PRO A 273 -14.37 -10.05 1.49
C PRO A 273 -15.24 -8.88 1.02
N ASN A 274 -14.62 -7.85 0.46
CA ASN A 274 -15.32 -6.77 -0.21
C ASN A 274 -15.85 -7.22 -1.59
N ALA A 275 -16.49 -6.31 -2.33
CA ALA A 275 -17.03 -6.61 -3.66
C ALA A 275 -15.98 -7.03 -4.71
N GLU A 276 -14.69 -6.79 -4.46
CA GLU A 276 -13.56 -7.22 -5.30
C GLU A 276 -12.96 -8.56 -4.84
N GLY A 277 -13.51 -9.18 -3.79
CA GLY A 277 -12.98 -10.42 -3.21
C GLY A 277 -11.78 -10.21 -2.28
N LEU A 278 -11.51 -8.98 -1.84
CA LEU A 278 -10.37 -8.67 -0.96
C LEU A 278 -10.79 -8.62 0.51
N TYR A 279 -9.96 -9.16 1.39
CA TYR A 279 -10.21 -9.29 2.83
C TYR A 279 -9.53 -8.15 3.59
N GLY A 280 -10.32 -7.37 4.34
CA GLY A 280 -9.80 -6.33 5.21
C GLY A 280 -9.20 -6.93 6.48
N ILE A 281 -7.91 -7.27 6.45
CA ILE A 281 -7.19 -7.83 7.60
C ILE A 281 -6.29 -6.74 8.18
N GLY A 282 -6.76 -6.07 9.22
CA GLY A 282 -6.01 -4.97 9.83
C GLY A 282 -6.86 -3.73 10.10
N GLY A 283 -6.20 -2.66 10.53
CA GLY A 283 -6.83 -1.70 11.44
C GLY A 283 -7.01 -2.34 12.81
N TRP A 284 -7.38 -1.55 13.81
CA TRP A 284 -7.41 -2.02 15.20
C TRP A 284 -6.02 -2.43 15.70
N GLU A 285 -5.90 -3.59 16.33
CA GLU A 285 -4.69 -4.05 17.05
C GLU A 285 -3.44 -4.21 16.17
N TRP A 286 -3.60 -4.17 14.84
CA TRP A 286 -2.54 -4.43 13.87
C TRP A 286 -1.90 -3.14 13.37
N THR A 287 -0.61 -2.99 13.63
CA THR A 287 0.17 -1.77 13.32
C THR A 287 0.80 -1.81 11.92
N TRP A 288 -0.01 -2.03 10.89
CA TRP A 288 0.46 -2.07 9.51
C TRP A 288 1.08 -0.74 9.07
N HIS A 289 2.24 -0.82 8.44
CA HIS A 289 2.92 0.30 7.78
C HIS A 289 3.33 -0.09 6.35
N PHE A 290 3.65 0.89 5.52
CA PHE A 290 4.17 0.61 4.18
C PHE A 290 5.48 -0.14 4.31
N ALA A 291 5.63 -1.22 3.53
CA ALA A 291 6.94 -1.77 3.32
C ALA A 291 7.78 -0.71 2.61
N THR A 292 9.07 -0.64 2.92
CA THR A 292 9.99 0.28 2.27
C THR A 292 10.93 -0.48 1.34
N TRP A 293 11.53 0.22 0.40
CA TRP A 293 12.70 -0.27 -0.32
C TRP A 293 13.86 0.69 -0.10
N SER A 294 15.07 0.13 -0.02
CA SER A 294 16.28 0.92 0.10
C SER A 294 16.81 1.24 -1.29
N CYS A 295 17.00 2.52 -1.56
CA CYS A 295 17.73 2.99 -2.72
C CYS A 295 19.23 2.94 -2.43
N LEU A 296 20.03 2.63 -3.45
CA LEU A 296 21.48 2.64 -3.37
C LEU A 296 22.07 3.98 -2.90
N CYS A 297 21.36 5.10 -3.09
CA CYS A 297 21.75 6.39 -2.55
C CYS A 297 21.59 6.50 -1.02
N GLY A 298 21.12 5.45 -0.35
CA GLY A 298 20.91 5.38 1.10
C GLY A 298 19.56 5.90 1.58
N SER A 299 18.72 6.42 0.69
CA SER A 299 17.34 6.78 1.00
C SER A 299 16.45 5.54 1.08
N TYR A 300 15.33 5.67 1.79
CA TYR A 300 14.27 4.68 1.83
C TYR A 300 13.01 5.36 1.33
N GLU A 301 12.30 4.69 0.43
CA GLU A 301 11.00 5.15 -0.05
C GLU A 301 9.96 4.07 0.26
N ASP A 302 8.69 4.48 0.33
CA ASP A 302 7.60 3.52 0.47
C ASP A 302 7.53 2.64 -0.79
N TRP A 303 7.11 1.38 -0.64
CA TRP A 303 7.14 0.39 -1.73
C TRP A 303 6.42 0.85 -3.01
N HIS A 304 5.35 1.64 -2.86
CA HIS A 304 4.58 2.17 -3.98
C HIS A 304 5.23 3.38 -4.66
N GLU A 305 6.22 4.01 -4.03
CA GLU A 305 7.01 5.08 -4.63
C GLU A 305 8.14 4.44 -5.43
N THR A 306 7.95 4.35 -6.75
CA THR A 306 8.90 3.65 -7.62
C THR A 306 10.17 4.44 -7.90
N GLU A 307 10.21 5.74 -7.58
CA GLU A 307 11.31 6.65 -7.87
C GLU A 307 11.85 7.24 -6.58
N CYS A 308 13.16 7.17 -6.39
CA CYS A 308 13.86 7.86 -5.32
C CYS A 308 14.19 9.30 -5.75
N PRO A 309 14.27 10.29 -4.83
CA PRO A 309 14.69 11.66 -5.15
C PRO A 309 16.04 11.79 -5.87
N CYS A 310 16.91 10.77 -5.81
CA CYS A 310 18.15 10.74 -6.58
C CYS A 310 17.98 10.32 -8.06
N GLY A 311 16.76 10.06 -8.52
CA GLY A 311 16.44 9.64 -9.89
C GLY A 311 16.51 8.13 -10.14
N LEU A 312 16.99 7.33 -9.18
CA LEU A 312 16.93 5.87 -9.28
C LEU A 312 15.50 5.37 -9.10
N THR A 313 15.17 4.31 -9.83
CA THR A 313 13.89 3.61 -9.64
C THR A 313 14.11 2.31 -8.87
N ARG A 314 13.10 1.89 -8.10
CA ARG A 314 13.11 0.62 -7.33
C ARG A 314 13.55 -0.58 -8.18
N ASP A 315 12.99 -0.68 -9.38
CA ASP A 315 13.19 -1.83 -10.28
C ASP A 315 14.35 -1.61 -11.27
N GLY A 316 14.91 -0.40 -11.32
CA GLY A 316 16.04 -0.01 -12.17
C GLY A 316 17.31 0.26 -11.37
N GLN A 317 17.43 -0.28 -10.16
CA GLN A 317 18.65 -0.17 -9.38
C GLN A 317 19.79 -0.95 -10.05
N PRO A 318 21.04 -0.46 -9.90
CA PRO A 318 22.23 -1.21 -10.25
C PRO A 318 22.19 -2.64 -9.73
N SER A 319 22.40 -3.62 -10.62
CA SER A 319 22.30 -5.04 -10.27
C SER A 319 23.68 -5.70 -10.11
N THR A 320 24.73 -5.05 -10.60
CA THR A 320 26.11 -5.52 -10.47
C THR A 320 26.90 -4.70 -9.45
N PRO A 321 27.91 -5.29 -8.78
CA PRO A 321 28.75 -4.55 -7.83
C PRO A 321 29.41 -3.29 -8.42
N LEU A 322 29.85 -3.32 -9.69
CA LEU A 322 30.48 -2.14 -10.33
C LEU A 322 29.48 -1.04 -10.65
N GLU A 323 28.29 -1.37 -11.14
CA GLU A 323 27.25 -0.36 -11.35
C GLU A 323 26.87 0.28 -10.01
N ALA A 324 26.79 -0.52 -8.93
CA ALA A 324 26.50 -0.02 -7.60
C ALA A 324 27.63 0.88 -7.05
N ALA A 325 28.89 0.49 -7.23
CA ALA A 325 30.04 1.32 -6.89
C ALA A 325 30.07 2.62 -7.70
N THR A 326 29.69 2.58 -8.98
CA THR A 326 29.62 3.76 -9.85
C THR A 326 28.75 4.86 -9.22
N TRP A 327 27.55 4.47 -8.77
CA TRP A 327 26.63 5.36 -8.07
C TRP A 327 27.16 5.81 -6.70
N LYS A 328 27.71 4.88 -5.91
CA LYS A 328 28.23 5.17 -4.58
C LYS A 328 29.37 6.19 -4.63
N VAL A 329 30.31 6.03 -5.58
CA VAL A 329 31.40 6.97 -5.85
C VAL A 329 30.87 8.33 -6.28
N GLY A 330 29.94 8.37 -7.24
CA GLY A 330 29.31 9.62 -7.67
C GLY A 330 28.67 10.39 -6.50
N ARG A 331 27.97 9.69 -5.60
CA ARG A 331 27.38 10.28 -4.39
C ARG A 331 28.44 10.82 -3.41
N ILE A 332 29.50 10.05 -3.16
CA ILE A 332 30.60 10.47 -2.27
C ILE A 332 31.22 11.76 -2.81
N LEU A 333 31.58 11.78 -4.10
CA LEU A 333 32.22 12.94 -4.73
C LEU A 333 31.29 14.15 -4.84
N ARG A 334 29.99 13.95 -5.07
CA ARG A 334 29.00 15.05 -5.09
C ARG A 334 28.74 15.70 -3.74
N THR A 335 29.20 15.11 -2.64
CA THR A 335 29.09 15.71 -1.30
C THR A 335 29.93 16.99 -1.20
N LEU A 336 31.08 17.04 -1.88
CA LEU A 336 31.97 18.21 -1.90
C LEU A 336 31.88 19.01 -3.22
N ALA A 337 31.54 18.36 -4.35
CA ALA A 337 31.31 19.04 -5.63
C ALA A 337 30.04 18.51 -6.32
N PRO A 338 28.86 19.11 -6.05
CA PRO A 338 27.57 18.66 -6.60
C PRO A 338 27.51 18.56 -8.13
N GLU A 339 28.35 19.32 -8.83
CA GLU A 339 28.50 19.32 -10.28
C GLU A 339 29.33 18.16 -10.85
N ALA A 340 29.90 17.29 -10.00
CA ALA A 340 30.68 16.14 -10.46
C ALA A 340 29.81 15.18 -11.31
N THR A 341 30.29 14.88 -12.51
CA THR A 341 29.61 14.05 -13.51
C THR A 341 30.39 12.80 -13.90
N SER A 342 31.71 12.77 -13.71
CA SER A 342 32.54 11.59 -13.94
C SER A 342 33.85 11.64 -13.17
N ALA A 343 34.55 10.51 -13.09
CA ALA A 343 35.92 10.42 -12.59
C ALA A 343 36.78 9.50 -13.47
N LEU A 344 38.09 9.74 -13.53
CA LEU A 344 39.06 8.77 -14.02
C LEU A 344 39.58 7.93 -12.86
N ILE A 345 39.64 6.62 -13.09
CA ILE A 345 40.08 5.63 -12.11
C ILE A 345 41.18 4.80 -12.74
N ASP A 346 42.30 4.63 -12.04
CA ASP A 346 43.30 3.62 -12.38
C ASP A 346 43.11 2.41 -11.46
N ILE A 347 43.04 1.23 -12.06
CA ILE A 347 42.89 -0.05 -11.36
C ILE A 347 44.18 -0.88 -11.36
N HIS A 348 45.33 -0.23 -11.56
CA HIS A 348 46.65 -0.87 -11.54
C HIS A 348 46.84 -1.76 -10.29
N GLU A 349 47.36 -2.98 -10.51
CA GLU A 349 47.56 -4.00 -9.47
C GLU A 349 46.29 -4.41 -8.68
N GLY A 350 45.09 -4.12 -9.21
CA GLY A 350 43.82 -4.47 -8.56
C GLY A 350 43.42 -3.50 -7.44
N CYS A 351 44.13 -2.39 -7.27
CA CYS A 351 43.80 -1.34 -6.31
C CYS A 351 43.20 -0.15 -7.08
N PRO A 352 41.86 0.05 -7.07
CA PRO A 352 41.25 1.18 -7.74
C PRO A 352 41.58 2.48 -6.99
N HIS A 353 41.97 3.50 -7.75
CA HIS A 353 42.26 4.84 -7.26
C HIS A 353 41.63 5.90 -8.16
N VAL A 354 40.88 6.84 -7.59
CA VAL A 354 40.39 8.03 -8.28
C VAL A 354 41.57 8.97 -8.55
N ILE A 355 41.86 9.24 -9.83
CA ILE A 355 42.96 10.12 -10.23
C ILE A 355 42.46 11.55 -10.46
N SER A 356 41.30 11.71 -11.08
CA SER A 356 40.72 13.02 -11.39
C SER A 356 39.20 12.95 -11.46
N VAL A 357 38.54 14.09 -11.21
CA VAL A 357 37.08 14.22 -11.19
C VAL A 357 36.65 15.34 -12.14
N TYR A 358 35.51 15.20 -12.80
CA TYR A 358 35.08 16.13 -13.86
C TYR A 358 33.63 16.60 -13.70
N ALA A 359 33.40 17.89 -13.98
CA ALA A 359 32.10 18.49 -14.25
C ALA A 359 31.94 18.70 -15.77
N GLY A 360 31.18 17.81 -16.42
CA GLY A 360 31.20 17.65 -17.87
C GLY A 360 32.61 17.27 -18.36
N ASP A 361 33.20 18.17 -19.14
CA ASP A 361 34.57 18.03 -19.66
C ASP A 361 35.61 18.87 -18.89
N THR A 362 35.20 19.54 -17.81
CA THR A 362 36.10 20.37 -17.00
C THR A 362 36.55 19.59 -15.77
N GLU A 363 37.86 19.41 -15.62
CA GLU A 363 38.44 18.79 -14.43
C GLU A 363 38.23 19.68 -13.19
N ILE A 364 37.80 19.05 -12.09
CA ILE A 364 37.66 19.65 -10.77
C ILE A 364 39.00 19.46 -10.06
N ASP A 365 39.52 20.52 -9.46
CA ASP A 365 40.79 20.48 -8.74
C ASP A 365 40.74 19.49 -7.56
N SER A 366 41.47 18.38 -7.71
CA SER A 366 41.58 17.29 -6.75
C SER A 366 42.96 17.24 -6.07
N ALA A 367 43.77 18.29 -6.17
CA ALA A 367 45.03 18.40 -5.44
C ALA A 367 44.82 18.60 -3.93
N ASP A 368 45.90 18.59 -3.13
CA ASP A 368 45.86 18.75 -1.67
C ASP A 368 45.21 20.08 -1.21
N ASP A 369 45.18 21.11 -2.06
CA ASP A 369 44.50 22.39 -1.85
C ASP A 369 43.19 22.53 -2.65
N GLY A 370 42.76 21.45 -3.30
CA GLY A 370 41.55 21.34 -4.10
C GLY A 370 40.27 21.15 -3.29
N VAL A 371 39.19 20.77 -3.98
CA VAL A 371 37.84 20.65 -3.38
C VAL A 371 37.68 19.40 -2.53
N TYR A 372 38.45 18.34 -2.82
CA TYR A 372 38.35 17.04 -2.17
C TYR A 372 39.41 16.85 -1.08
N ASP A 373 39.00 16.39 0.09
CA ASP A 373 39.92 15.92 1.13
C ASP A 373 40.35 14.45 0.91
N THR A 374 41.38 14.02 1.63
CA THR A 374 41.91 12.65 1.52
C THR A 374 40.87 11.60 1.93
N GLU A 375 40.00 11.95 2.88
CA GLU A 375 38.93 11.13 3.39
C GLU A 375 37.85 10.84 2.33
N THR A 376 37.45 11.85 1.56
CA THR A 376 36.41 11.73 0.51
C THR A 376 36.92 10.88 -0.65
N LEU A 377 38.14 11.13 -1.13
CA LEU A 377 38.75 10.29 -2.18
C LEU A 377 39.01 8.87 -1.67
N GLY A 378 39.50 8.71 -0.44
CA GLY A 378 39.71 7.39 0.16
C GLY A 378 38.41 6.59 0.34
N ALA A 379 37.29 7.26 0.65
CA ALA A 379 35.97 6.62 0.72
C ALA A 379 35.48 6.18 -0.67
N ALA A 380 35.75 6.96 -1.73
CA ALA A 380 35.44 6.57 -3.10
C ALA A 380 36.29 5.37 -3.54
N ASP A 381 37.59 5.37 -3.26
CA ASP A 381 38.50 4.25 -3.54
C ASP A 381 38.07 2.97 -2.82
N GLU A 382 37.66 3.06 -1.57
CA GLU A 382 37.15 1.91 -0.80
C GLU A 382 35.85 1.35 -1.39
N ALA A 383 34.93 2.21 -1.86
CA ALA A 383 33.72 1.76 -2.53
C ALA A 383 34.04 0.97 -3.83
N LEU A 384 35.04 1.43 -4.60
CA LEU A 384 35.49 0.75 -5.82
C LEU A 384 36.18 -0.57 -5.50
N ARG A 385 37.01 -0.59 -4.45
CA ARG A 385 37.76 -1.79 -4.02
C ARG A 385 36.83 -2.92 -3.61
N GLN A 386 35.85 -2.61 -2.77
CA GLN A 386 34.81 -3.57 -2.35
C GLN A 386 34.11 -4.20 -3.56
N ALA A 387 33.72 -3.38 -4.53
CA ALA A 387 33.07 -3.89 -5.73
C ALA A 387 33.99 -4.75 -6.60
N LEU A 388 35.27 -4.38 -6.76
CA LEU A 388 36.23 -5.19 -7.52
C LEU A 388 36.52 -6.54 -6.85
N ASP A 389 36.58 -6.59 -5.52
CA ASP A 389 36.79 -7.83 -4.75
C ASP A 389 35.62 -8.82 -4.90
N GLU A 390 34.41 -8.32 -5.10
CA GLU A 390 33.20 -9.15 -5.29
C GLU A 390 33.10 -9.76 -6.70
N ILE A 391 33.89 -9.28 -7.66
CA ILE A 391 33.73 -9.70 -9.05
C ILE A 391 34.70 -10.81 -9.41
N THR A 392 34.13 -11.94 -9.81
CA THR A 392 34.90 -13.13 -10.18
C THR A 392 35.14 -13.29 -11.69
N ALA A 393 34.46 -12.51 -12.56
CA ALA A 393 34.56 -12.69 -14.02
C ALA A 393 34.21 -11.48 -14.93
N ILE A 394 33.49 -10.47 -14.44
CA ILE A 394 33.01 -9.35 -15.28
C ILE A 394 34.07 -8.23 -15.26
N GLY A 395 34.69 -7.93 -16.40
CA GLY A 395 35.65 -6.82 -16.47
C GLY A 395 34.96 -5.44 -16.38
N PRO A 396 35.70 -4.36 -16.01
CA PRO A 396 35.18 -3.00 -15.90
C PRO A 396 34.36 -2.52 -17.10
N ALA A 397 34.79 -2.87 -18.32
CA ALA A 397 34.10 -2.50 -19.55
C ALA A 397 32.65 -3.03 -19.64
N ALA A 398 32.38 -4.20 -19.05
CA ALA A 398 31.03 -4.77 -19.05
C ALA A 398 30.08 -4.07 -18.06
N ALA A 399 30.62 -3.30 -17.11
CA ALA A 399 29.84 -2.38 -16.26
C ALA A 399 29.69 -0.97 -16.85
N GLY A 400 30.03 -0.81 -18.14
CA GLY A 400 29.92 0.47 -18.83
C GLY A 400 31.06 1.45 -18.55
N TRP A 401 32.14 1.03 -17.86
CA TRP A 401 33.31 1.89 -17.65
C TRP A 401 34.06 2.05 -18.98
N GLU A 402 34.28 3.29 -19.39
CA GLU A 402 34.95 3.60 -20.66
C GLU A 402 36.46 3.53 -20.46
N HIS A 403 37.14 2.61 -21.16
CA HIS A 403 38.60 2.58 -21.13
C HIS A 403 39.16 3.85 -21.75
N VAL A 404 40.03 4.56 -21.01
CA VAL A 404 40.70 5.78 -21.47
C VAL A 404 42.18 5.45 -21.65
N PRO A 405 42.67 5.33 -22.90
CA PRO A 405 44.07 5.04 -23.13
C PRO A 405 44.94 6.16 -22.56
N ASP A 406 45.85 5.80 -21.66
CA ASP A 406 46.89 6.69 -21.13
C ASP A 406 48.28 6.16 -21.51
N GLU A 407 49.25 7.06 -21.67
CA GLU A 407 50.63 6.67 -22.01
C GLU A 407 51.31 5.93 -20.85
N CYS A 408 50.86 6.14 -19.61
CA CYS A 408 51.47 5.57 -18.40
C CYS A 408 50.73 4.33 -17.89
N SER A 409 49.41 4.20 -18.10
CA SER A 409 48.64 3.04 -17.64
C SER A 409 47.62 2.54 -18.66
N ALA A 410 47.62 1.22 -18.89
CA ALA A 410 46.58 0.54 -19.66
C ALA A 410 45.31 0.27 -18.83
N HIS A 411 45.27 0.71 -17.58
CA HIS A 411 44.24 0.38 -16.59
C HIS A 411 43.42 1.60 -16.17
N VAL A 412 43.41 2.68 -16.97
CA VAL A 412 42.61 3.88 -16.71
C VAL A 412 41.23 3.75 -17.34
N TYR A 413 40.20 4.02 -16.54
CA TYR A 413 38.80 3.99 -16.96
C TYR A 413 38.10 5.26 -16.55
N ARG A 414 37.20 5.76 -17.40
CA ARG A 414 36.24 6.80 -17.07
C ARG A 414 34.95 6.20 -16.54
N LEU A 415 34.57 6.70 -15.40
CA LEU A 415 33.37 6.35 -14.68
C LEU A 415 32.39 7.51 -14.78
N THR A 416 31.32 7.36 -15.57
CA THR A 416 30.26 8.38 -15.67
C THR A 416 29.23 8.18 -14.57
N PHE A 417 29.01 9.22 -13.77
CA PHE A 417 27.98 9.22 -12.73
C PHE A 417 26.63 9.51 -13.37
N PRO A 418 25.60 8.71 -13.07
CA PRO A 418 24.25 9.03 -13.50
C PRO A 418 23.80 10.40 -12.98
N SER A 419 23.06 11.12 -13.81
CA SER A 419 22.62 12.49 -13.56
C SER A 419 21.77 12.62 -12.30
#